data_AF-A0AAY4EXS3-F1
#
_entry.id   AF-A0AAY4EXS3-F1
#
_cell.length_a   1.000
_cell.length_b   1.000
_cell.length_c   1.000
_cell.angle_alpha   90.00
_cell.angle_beta   90.00
_cell.angle_gamma   90.00
#
_symmetry.space_group_name_H-M   'P 1'
#
loop_
_entity.id
_entity.type
_entity.pdbx_description
1 polymer ?
#
loop_
_entity_poly.entity_id
_entity_poly.type
_entity_poly.pdbx_seq_one_letter_code
_entity_poly.pdbx_strand_id
1 'polypeptide(L)'
;MKMAAFENAVQHSQGGTGGGRDFVENSKLLLQTCRGTSEMKQLKMAVSELYLALALLQKYQELNYNGFYKITKRCDAFFTSQQGQEWRTEKLDTSQLNTDGNRCQQFMSKLETFMCHLEGEDKQKAMKRLKIPLLCTEQSVSPWTAFRIGMTFGLLVALIGLVIIQGEISIATLILQVPNWEHVRPLLRLYRGSFLLIEFFFLLAVNMYIWGKSGVNHVLVFELDPRHHLSCHHIFEVAGGLAVCCCTSLLACLQAPSHPIPQHLHPLLFHCFLLLLLLNPAPVCHHQARSWLATSLFKVITAPFHQVRFAHCWLADQLNSLSPLFQDLWDLMWFYACDVKFNNQQDPSLSAERMGCELYPRAVMCLIQCFPPWLRFAQCLRCFWDSGNSTHIFNAGKYSSVFIMVMFAGLYNMARENPSLGLQATLYLYLWAVATCFSVLVTVAWDLQMDWGLLQENRLLKAEMIYSRQVFYYSAMLADVLLRISWAINIILAQMKDSASAATASAILVPLEVLRRCIWNLFRLENEHLKNCEVGRAVRDVEVPVAPLNLLERFLLENMMEQEEPAKQHNKKMASSENSSLHAFARPSQAVTKVCVYAGFDDDDK
;
A
#
# COMPACT_ATOMS: atom_id res chain seq x y z
N MET A 1 -37.75 -12.52 -4.92
CA MET A 1 -38.64 -12.29 -3.77
C MET A 1 -37.99 -11.46 -2.66
N LYS A 2 -36.69 -11.61 -2.35
CA LYS A 2 -36.04 -10.90 -1.22
C LYS A 2 -35.59 -9.45 -1.51
N MET A 3 -35.16 -9.12 -2.74
CA MET A 3 -34.89 -7.71 -3.13
C MET A 3 -36.17 -6.93 -3.44
N ALA A 4 -37.16 -7.56 -4.09
CA ALA A 4 -38.46 -6.95 -4.33
C ALA A 4 -39.20 -6.54 -3.04
N ALA A 5 -38.98 -7.26 -1.93
CA ALA A 5 -39.50 -6.88 -0.61
C ALA A 5 -38.75 -5.67 -0.01
N PHE A 6 -37.45 -5.54 -0.29
CA PHE A 6 -36.64 -4.39 0.14
C PHE A 6 -36.96 -3.14 -0.71
N GLU A 7 -37.11 -3.29 -2.03
CA GLU A 7 -37.51 -2.22 -2.95
C GLU A 7 -38.95 -1.76 -2.68
N ASN A 8 -39.91 -2.67 -2.50
CA ASN A 8 -41.28 -2.31 -2.07
C ASN A 8 -41.31 -1.58 -0.73
N ALA A 9 -40.47 -1.98 0.24
CA ALA A 9 -40.38 -1.31 1.54
C ALA A 9 -39.78 0.11 1.44
N VAL A 10 -38.88 0.34 0.49
CA VAL A 10 -38.27 1.65 0.25
C VAL A 10 -39.22 2.55 -0.55
N GLN A 11 -39.90 2.03 -1.58
CA GLN A 11 -40.82 2.77 -2.45
C GLN A 11 -42.14 3.16 -1.75
N HIS A 12 -42.77 2.27 -0.97
CA HIS A 12 -44.02 2.60 -0.26
C HIS A 12 -43.86 3.65 0.86
N SER A 13 -42.63 3.96 1.27
CA SER A 13 -42.34 5.01 2.27
C SER A 13 -42.34 6.44 1.71
N GLN A 14 -42.51 6.63 0.39
CA GLN A 14 -42.61 7.97 -0.22
C GLN A 14 -44.03 8.55 -0.19
N GLY A 15 -45.05 7.75 0.17
CA GLY A 15 -46.45 8.17 0.20
C GLY A 15 -47.04 8.23 1.62
N GLY A 16 -46.95 9.39 2.27
CA GLY A 16 -47.79 9.71 3.42
C GLY A 16 -47.22 9.40 4.81
N THR A 17 -47.82 10.05 5.81
CA THR A 17 -47.45 10.09 7.24
C THR A 17 -47.47 8.74 7.97
N GLY A 18 -47.68 7.62 7.26
CA GLY A 18 -47.65 6.23 7.77
C GLY A 18 -46.40 5.42 7.45
N GLY A 19 -45.49 5.90 6.58
CA GLY A 19 -44.39 5.11 6.00
C GLY A 19 -43.34 4.54 6.96
N GLY A 20 -43.33 4.97 8.23
CA GLY A 20 -42.45 4.40 9.26
C GLY A 20 -42.89 3.00 9.73
N ARG A 21 -44.19 2.70 9.75
CA ARG A 21 -44.70 1.38 10.18
C ARG A 21 -44.44 0.30 9.13
N ASP A 22 -44.70 0.60 7.86
CA ASP A 22 -44.54 -0.37 6.76
C ASP A 22 -43.08 -0.76 6.53
N PHE A 23 -42.15 0.17 6.70
CA PHE A 23 -40.71 -0.12 6.65
C PHE A 23 -40.27 -1.04 7.82
N VAL A 24 -40.82 -0.81 9.01
CA VAL A 24 -40.55 -1.63 10.21
C VAL A 24 -41.17 -3.03 10.08
N GLU A 25 -42.34 -3.16 9.47
CA GLU A 25 -43.02 -4.44 9.27
C GLU A 25 -42.33 -5.28 8.19
N ASN A 26 -41.94 -4.65 7.08
CA ASN A 26 -41.18 -5.32 6.01
C ASN A 26 -39.76 -5.72 6.42
N SER A 27 -39.10 -4.92 7.26
CA SER A 27 -37.78 -5.26 7.80
C SER A 27 -37.84 -6.45 8.77
N LYS A 28 -38.90 -6.58 9.57
CA LYS A 28 -39.19 -7.77 10.37
C LYS A 28 -39.46 -9.01 9.49
N LEU A 29 -40.14 -8.84 8.36
CA LEU A 29 -40.40 -9.92 7.40
C LEU A 29 -39.11 -10.42 6.70
N LEU A 30 -38.21 -9.50 6.34
CA LEU A 30 -36.87 -9.79 5.79
C LEU A 30 -35.99 -10.53 6.81
N LEU A 31 -36.02 -10.12 8.08
CA LEU A 31 -35.36 -10.80 9.18
C LEU A 31 -35.86 -12.25 9.36
N GLN A 32 -37.16 -12.50 9.17
CA GLN A 32 -37.73 -13.85 9.22
C GLN A 32 -37.30 -14.73 8.03
N THR A 33 -36.89 -14.14 6.90
CA THR A 33 -36.44 -14.85 5.70
C THR A 33 -34.92 -15.09 5.63
N CYS A 34 -34.13 -14.35 6.42
CA CYS A 34 -32.68 -14.54 6.57
C CYS A 34 -32.38 -15.58 7.67
N ARG A 35 -32.39 -16.87 7.32
CA ARG A 35 -32.18 -17.97 8.29
C ARG A 35 -30.70 -18.28 8.59
N GLY A 36 -29.75 -17.76 7.79
CA GLY A 36 -28.31 -18.05 7.95
C GLY A 36 -27.51 -16.94 8.65
N THR A 37 -26.62 -17.31 9.58
CA THR A 37 -25.68 -16.37 10.25
C THR A 37 -24.75 -15.64 9.28
N SER A 38 -24.39 -16.27 8.16
CA SER A 38 -23.59 -15.67 7.08
C SER A 38 -24.36 -14.60 6.30
N GLU A 39 -25.62 -14.88 5.93
CA GLU A 39 -26.48 -13.94 5.20
C GLU A 39 -26.75 -12.68 6.02
N MET A 40 -27.02 -12.84 7.32
CA MET A 40 -27.22 -11.73 8.23
C MET A 40 -25.96 -10.87 8.36
N LYS A 41 -24.77 -11.49 8.38
CA LYS A 41 -23.49 -10.77 8.41
C LYS A 41 -23.26 -9.98 7.12
N GLN A 42 -23.59 -10.55 5.96
CA GLN A 42 -23.50 -9.87 4.66
C GLN A 42 -24.46 -8.69 4.57
N LEU A 43 -25.73 -8.86 4.98
CA LEU A 43 -26.72 -7.79 5.00
C LEU A 43 -26.28 -6.63 5.90
N LYS A 44 -25.78 -6.92 7.09
CA LYS A 44 -25.21 -5.91 8.00
C LYS A 44 -24.02 -5.16 7.41
N MET A 45 -23.21 -5.80 6.54
CA MET A 45 -22.12 -5.14 5.82
C MET A 45 -22.66 -4.27 4.68
N ALA A 46 -23.62 -4.77 3.89
CA ALA A 46 -24.23 -4.01 2.80
C ALA A 46 -24.92 -2.72 3.29
N VAL A 47 -25.71 -2.80 4.36
CA VAL A 47 -26.35 -1.64 5.00
C VAL A 47 -25.32 -0.62 5.48
N SER A 48 -24.20 -1.11 6.01
CA SER A 48 -23.10 -0.29 6.50
C SER A 48 -22.37 0.46 5.39
N GLU A 49 -22.15 -0.18 4.23
CA GLU A 49 -21.53 0.43 3.04
C GLU A 49 -22.50 1.43 2.37
N LEU A 50 -23.79 1.09 2.26
CA LEU A 50 -24.79 2.00 1.72
C LEU A 50 -24.95 3.27 2.57
N TYR A 51 -24.93 3.11 3.90
CA TYR A 51 -24.93 4.25 4.81
C TYR A 51 -23.70 5.15 4.63
N LEU A 52 -22.52 4.56 4.43
CA LEU A 52 -21.29 5.31 4.13
C LEU A 52 -21.40 6.03 2.78
N ALA A 53 -21.93 5.39 1.74
CA ALA A 53 -22.13 5.99 0.43
C ALA A 53 -23.09 7.19 0.48
N LEU A 54 -24.20 7.08 1.23
CA LEU A 54 -25.15 8.18 1.42
C LEU A 54 -24.52 9.35 2.19
N ALA A 55 -23.73 9.07 3.23
CA ALA A 55 -23.01 10.11 3.96
C ALA A 55 -21.98 10.83 3.09
N LEU A 56 -21.30 10.09 2.21
CA LEU A 56 -20.38 10.64 1.22
C LEU A 56 -21.11 11.51 0.18
N LEU A 57 -22.26 11.05 -0.30
CA LEU A 57 -23.10 11.80 -1.23
C LEU A 57 -23.62 13.10 -0.61
N GLN A 58 -24.03 13.06 0.66
CA GLN A 58 -24.42 14.25 1.41
C GLN A 58 -23.26 15.25 1.51
N LYS A 59 -22.06 14.77 1.90
CA LYS A 59 -20.86 15.64 1.91
C LYS A 59 -20.51 16.19 0.54
N TYR A 60 -20.62 15.39 -0.51
CA TYR A 60 -20.40 15.85 -1.88
C TYR A 60 -21.36 16.98 -2.23
N GLN A 61 -22.64 16.83 -1.91
CA GLN A 61 -23.68 17.84 -2.14
C GLN A 61 -23.36 19.14 -1.40
N GLU A 62 -23.07 19.06 -0.09
CA GLU A 62 -22.72 20.22 0.76
C GLU A 62 -21.44 20.93 0.28
N LEU A 63 -20.37 20.16 -0.02
CA LEU A 63 -19.10 20.72 -0.47
C LEU A 63 -19.21 21.40 -1.84
N ASN A 64 -19.89 20.77 -2.81
CA ASN A 64 -20.04 21.36 -4.13
C ASN A 64 -20.95 22.58 -4.11
N TYR A 65 -22.07 22.55 -3.37
CA TYR A 65 -22.93 23.72 -3.21
C TYR A 65 -22.13 24.89 -2.61
N ASN A 66 -21.41 24.65 -1.50
CA ASN A 66 -20.56 25.65 -0.89
C ASN A 66 -19.43 26.14 -1.82
N GLY A 67 -18.86 25.24 -2.63
CA GLY A 67 -17.85 25.56 -3.63
C GLY A 67 -18.37 26.52 -4.70
N PHE A 68 -19.52 26.19 -5.32
CA PHE A 68 -20.18 27.06 -6.29
C PHE A 68 -20.63 28.38 -5.67
N TYR A 69 -21.13 28.36 -4.43
CA TYR A 69 -21.47 29.56 -3.68
C TYR A 69 -20.25 30.47 -3.50
N LYS A 70 -19.13 29.92 -3.00
CA LYS A 70 -17.90 30.69 -2.74
C LYS A 70 -17.27 31.23 -4.03
N ILE A 71 -17.21 30.44 -5.11
CA ILE A 71 -16.60 30.89 -6.37
C ILE A 71 -17.43 31.98 -7.05
N THR A 72 -18.77 31.85 -7.06
CA THR A 72 -19.65 32.90 -7.61
C THR A 72 -19.53 34.20 -6.81
N LYS A 73 -19.48 34.11 -5.48
CA LYS A 73 -19.25 35.28 -4.61
C LYS A 73 -17.89 35.94 -4.89
N ARG A 74 -16.85 35.13 -5.13
CA ARG A 74 -15.52 35.62 -5.46
C ARG A 74 -15.46 36.26 -6.85
N CYS A 75 -16.17 35.70 -7.83
CA CYS A 75 -16.30 36.30 -9.17
C CYS A 75 -16.95 37.69 -9.09
N ASP A 76 -18.07 37.81 -8.37
CA ASP A 76 -18.77 39.09 -8.18
C ASP A 76 -17.85 40.14 -7.52
N ALA A 77 -17.10 39.73 -6.50
CA ALA A 77 -16.14 40.60 -5.83
C ALA A 77 -14.95 41.01 -6.72
N PHE A 78 -14.47 40.11 -7.58
CA PHE A 78 -13.31 40.38 -8.44
C PHE A 78 -13.67 41.24 -9.65
N PHE A 79 -14.79 40.94 -10.31
CA PHE A 79 -15.26 41.65 -11.50
C PHE A 79 -16.19 42.83 -11.18
N THR A 80 -16.52 43.05 -9.91
CA THR A 80 -17.47 44.08 -9.46
C THR A 80 -18.81 43.98 -10.21
N SER A 81 -19.35 42.76 -10.32
CA SER A 81 -20.59 42.45 -11.05
C SER A 81 -21.59 41.69 -10.16
N GLN A 82 -22.85 41.57 -10.61
CA GLN A 82 -23.90 40.78 -9.95
C GLN A 82 -24.23 39.47 -10.68
N GLN A 83 -23.49 39.16 -11.75
CA GLN A 83 -23.79 38.02 -12.62
C GLN A 83 -23.62 36.67 -11.91
N GLY A 84 -22.70 36.56 -10.95
CA GLY A 84 -22.50 35.36 -10.14
C GLY A 84 -23.69 35.10 -9.21
N GLN A 85 -24.26 36.15 -8.61
CA GLN A 85 -25.47 36.06 -7.79
C GLN A 85 -26.70 35.68 -8.63
N GLU A 86 -26.86 36.27 -9.82
CA GLU A 86 -27.94 35.90 -10.75
C GLU A 86 -27.84 34.42 -11.15
N TRP A 87 -26.65 33.97 -11.58
CA TRP A 87 -26.41 32.58 -11.94
C TRP A 87 -26.67 31.62 -10.77
N ARG A 88 -26.25 32.00 -9.54
CA ARG A 88 -26.50 31.19 -8.35
C ARG A 88 -27.99 30.98 -8.13
N THR A 89 -28.76 32.06 -8.16
CA THR A 89 -30.21 32.02 -7.91
C THR A 89 -30.92 31.22 -9.00
N GLU A 90 -30.54 31.40 -10.26
CA GLU A 90 -31.19 30.75 -11.39
C GLU A 90 -30.80 29.27 -11.54
N LYS A 91 -29.53 28.91 -11.28
CA LYS A 91 -28.98 27.57 -11.57
C LYS A 91 -28.62 26.76 -10.33
N LEU A 92 -27.98 27.36 -9.33
CA LEU A 92 -27.49 26.61 -8.17
C LEU A 92 -28.62 26.32 -7.17
N ASP A 93 -29.39 27.34 -6.80
CA ASP A 93 -30.43 27.23 -5.78
C ASP A 93 -31.62 26.38 -6.24
N THR A 94 -31.88 26.37 -7.55
CA THR A 94 -32.90 25.54 -8.22
C THR A 94 -32.40 24.13 -8.58
N SER A 95 -31.11 23.87 -8.48
CA SER A 95 -30.55 22.56 -8.84
C SER A 95 -30.95 21.46 -7.86
N GLN A 96 -30.83 20.21 -8.32
CA GLN A 96 -30.98 19.01 -7.49
C GLN A 96 -29.97 18.98 -6.33
N LEU A 97 -28.81 19.65 -6.46
CA LEU A 97 -27.83 19.78 -5.38
C LEU A 97 -28.35 20.53 -4.17
N ASN A 98 -29.36 21.40 -4.31
CA ASN A 98 -29.94 22.11 -3.17
C ASN A 98 -31.32 21.57 -2.81
N THR A 99 -32.18 21.40 -3.81
CA THR A 99 -33.58 20.99 -3.62
C THR A 99 -33.74 19.61 -2.97
N ASP A 100 -32.84 18.67 -3.25
CA ASP A 100 -32.84 17.33 -2.66
C ASP A 100 -31.92 17.18 -1.43
N GLY A 101 -31.46 18.29 -0.81
CA GLY A 101 -30.51 18.31 0.31
C GLY A 101 -30.85 17.36 1.47
N ASN A 102 -32.13 17.22 1.79
CA ASN A 102 -32.57 16.43 2.94
C ASN A 102 -32.81 14.94 2.61
N ARG A 103 -32.79 14.53 1.33
CA ARG A 103 -33.09 13.14 0.95
C ARG A 103 -32.06 12.16 1.49
N CYS A 104 -30.77 12.49 1.40
CA CYS A 104 -29.69 11.63 1.93
C CYS A 104 -29.88 11.39 3.44
N GLN A 105 -30.17 12.44 4.21
CA GLN A 105 -30.41 12.35 5.65
C GLN A 105 -31.64 11.50 6.00
N GLN A 106 -32.72 11.61 5.21
CA GLN A 106 -33.92 10.77 5.39
C GLN A 106 -33.61 9.30 5.15
N PHE A 107 -32.86 8.96 4.08
CA PHE A 107 -32.46 7.58 3.81
C PHE A 107 -31.50 7.04 4.89
N MET A 108 -30.56 7.86 5.35
CA MET A 108 -29.67 7.49 6.46
C MET A 108 -30.45 7.15 7.73
N SER A 109 -31.45 7.96 8.11
CA SER A 109 -32.34 7.69 9.27
C SER A 109 -33.13 6.36 9.12
N LYS A 110 -33.58 6.04 7.91
CA LYS A 110 -34.22 4.74 7.62
C LYS A 110 -33.24 3.58 7.79
N LEU A 111 -32.02 3.72 7.29
CA LEU A 111 -30.97 2.71 7.46
C LEU A 111 -30.52 2.55 8.92
N GLU A 112 -30.47 3.62 9.70
CA GLU A 112 -30.23 3.57 11.15
C GLU A 112 -31.28 2.71 11.86
N THR A 113 -32.55 2.96 11.55
CA THR A 113 -33.68 2.20 12.09
C THR A 113 -33.58 0.74 11.67
N PHE A 114 -33.32 0.47 10.39
CA PHE A 114 -33.13 -0.90 9.87
C PHE A 114 -31.98 -1.62 10.57
N MET A 115 -30.86 -0.95 10.77
CA MET A 115 -29.69 -1.50 11.42
C MET A 115 -29.94 -1.81 12.91
N CYS A 116 -30.75 -1.01 13.60
CA CYS A 116 -31.18 -1.30 14.97
C CYS A 116 -31.97 -2.62 15.03
N HIS A 117 -32.86 -2.87 14.06
CA HIS A 117 -33.57 -4.15 13.97
C HIS A 117 -32.61 -5.31 13.70
N LEU A 118 -31.62 -5.13 12.83
CA LEU A 118 -30.60 -6.16 12.53
C LEU A 118 -29.69 -6.51 13.73
N GLU A 119 -29.48 -5.58 14.67
CA GLU A 119 -28.69 -5.81 15.88
C GLU A 119 -29.53 -6.26 17.10
N GLY A 120 -30.80 -6.60 16.90
CA GLY A 120 -31.68 -7.07 17.97
C GLY A 120 -32.15 -5.94 18.88
N GLU A 121 -32.49 -4.78 18.29
CA GLU A 121 -32.91 -3.55 18.96
C GLU A 121 -31.82 -2.86 19.81
N ASP A 122 -30.57 -3.33 19.74
CA ASP A 122 -29.43 -2.64 20.34
C ASP A 122 -29.00 -1.43 19.50
N LYS A 123 -29.55 -0.26 19.84
CA LYS A 123 -29.23 1.01 19.19
C LYS A 123 -27.75 1.37 19.30
N GLN A 124 -27.08 1.07 20.42
CA GLN A 124 -25.67 1.43 20.59
C GLN A 124 -24.78 0.63 19.65
N LYS A 125 -25.04 -0.67 19.53
CA LYS A 125 -24.30 -1.56 18.64
C LYS A 125 -24.57 -1.24 17.16
N ALA A 126 -25.81 -0.90 16.82
CA ALA A 126 -26.18 -0.44 15.48
C ALA A 126 -25.47 0.87 15.11
N MET A 127 -25.51 1.89 15.97
CA MET A 127 -24.85 3.18 15.70
C MET A 127 -23.33 3.05 15.68
N LYS A 128 -22.74 2.22 16.56
CA LYS A 128 -21.30 1.92 16.53
C LYS A 128 -20.89 1.29 15.19
N ARG A 129 -21.76 0.47 14.60
CA ARG A 129 -21.53 -0.15 13.29
C ARG A 129 -21.84 0.79 12.13
N LEU A 130 -22.74 1.76 12.26
CA LEU A 130 -22.99 2.76 11.21
C LEU A 130 -22.04 3.96 11.27
N LYS A 131 -21.25 4.08 12.33
CA LYS A 131 -20.29 5.16 12.51
C LYS A 131 -19.46 5.35 11.25
N ILE A 132 -19.64 6.50 10.62
CA ILE A 132 -18.90 6.90 9.42
C ILE A 132 -17.44 7.07 9.85
N PRO A 133 -16.51 6.31 9.26
CA PRO A 133 -15.10 6.61 9.41
C PRO A 133 -14.91 8.04 8.88
N LEU A 134 -14.45 8.96 9.73
CA LEU A 134 -14.09 10.29 9.26
C LEU A 134 -12.94 10.12 8.26
N LEU A 135 -13.25 10.22 6.97
CA LEU A 135 -12.33 9.93 5.87
C LEU A 135 -11.07 10.80 5.85
N CYS A 136 -11.02 11.86 6.67
CA CYS A 136 -9.94 12.84 6.69
C CYS A 136 -9.52 13.30 8.09
N THR A 137 -9.97 12.68 9.17
CA THR A 137 -9.56 13.08 10.53
C THR A 137 -8.80 11.95 11.17
N GLU A 138 -7.54 12.21 11.56
CA GLU A 138 -6.67 11.27 12.28
C GLU A 138 -7.51 10.50 13.32
N GLN A 139 -7.47 9.18 13.26
CA GLN A 139 -7.98 8.37 14.36
C GLN A 139 -7.24 8.82 15.60
N SER A 140 -7.94 9.52 16.50
CA SER A 140 -7.38 10.02 17.76
C SER A 140 -6.59 8.90 18.42
N VAL A 141 -5.28 9.09 18.57
CA VAL A 141 -4.40 8.05 19.10
C VAL A 141 -4.92 7.63 20.45
N SER A 142 -5.21 6.33 20.61
CA SER A 142 -5.55 5.81 21.93
C SER A 142 -4.41 6.15 22.89
N PRO A 143 -4.67 6.76 24.06
CA PRO A 143 -3.63 7.11 25.02
C PRO A 143 -2.72 5.92 25.37
N TRP A 144 -3.30 4.72 25.42
CA TRP A 144 -2.56 3.47 25.64
C TRP A 144 -1.64 3.09 24.48
N THR A 145 -2.03 3.36 23.24
CA THR A 145 -1.18 3.12 22.07
C THR A 145 -0.02 4.12 22.05
N ALA A 146 -0.30 5.41 22.33
CA ALA A 146 0.75 6.41 22.45
C ALA A 146 1.76 6.07 23.55
N PHE A 147 1.28 5.66 24.74
CA PHE A 147 2.12 5.21 25.83
C PHE A 147 3.00 4.00 25.45
N ARG A 148 2.41 2.97 24.82
CA ARG A 148 3.17 1.79 24.38
C ARG A 148 4.24 2.14 23.36
N ILE A 149 3.94 3.01 22.39
CA ILE A 149 4.93 3.51 21.42
C ILE A 149 6.05 4.28 22.13
N GLY A 150 5.72 5.17 23.07
CA GLY A 150 6.72 5.91 23.84
C GLY A 150 7.62 4.99 24.67
N MET A 151 7.03 3.98 25.32
CA MET A 151 7.75 2.97 26.09
C MET A 151 8.65 2.11 25.21
N THR A 152 8.17 1.61 24.06
CA THR A 152 9.00 0.82 23.13
C THR A 152 10.12 1.64 22.54
N PHE A 153 9.89 2.93 22.23
CA PHE A 153 10.93 3.84 21.78
C PHE A 153 12.00 4.07 22.87
N GLY A 154 11.60 4.35 24.12
CA GLY A 154 12.53 4.52 25.22
C GLY A 154 13.38 3.27 25.48
N LEU A 155 12.75 2.09 25.46
CA LEU A 155 13.44 0.80 25.58
C LEU A 155 14.39 0.54 24.41
N LEU A 156 13.98 0.87 23.18
CA LEU A 156 14.81 0.73 22.00
C LEU A 156 16.08 1.58 22.10
N VAL A 157 15.96 2.85 22.50
CA VAL A 157 17.12 3.74 22.70
C VAL A 157 18.08 3.18 23.75
N ALA A 158 17.55 2.68 24.88
CA ALA A 158 18.36 2.05 25.91
C ALA A 158 19.09 0.79 25.40
N LEU A 159 18.40 -0.08 24.68
CA LEU A 159 18.98 -1.31 24.11
C LEU A 159 20.03 -1.02 23.05
N ILE A 160 19.82 -0.04 22.18
CA ILE A 160 20.83 0.39 21.20
C ILE A 160 22.08 0.88 21.94
N GLY A 161 21.92 1.69 22.99
CA GLY A 161 23.04 2.13 23.84
C GLY A 161 23.81 0.95 24.43
N LEU A 162 23.12 -0.06 24.95
CA LEU A 162 23.75 -1.28 25.48
C LEU A 162 24.47 -2.11 24.41
N VAL A 163 23.89 -2.23 23.21
CA VAL A 163 24.52 -2.92 22.08
C VAL A 163 25.80 -2.20 21.65
N ILE A 164 25.79 -0.86 21.58
CA ILE A 164 26.98 -0.06 21.25
C ILE A 164 28.06 -0.28 22.32
N ILE A 165 27.72 -0.14 23.60
CA ILE A 165 28.67 -0.35 24.71
C ILE A 165 29.28 -1.76 24.65
N GLN A 166 28.46 -2.80 24.42
CA GLN A 166 28.97 -4.17 24.31
C GLN A 166 29.80 -4.41 23.05
N GLY A 167 29.45 -3.75 21.93
CA GLY A 167 30.25 -3.76 20.72
C GLY A 167 31.65 -3.19 20.97
N GLU A 168 31.73 -2.02 21.62
CA GLU A 168 33.00 -1.38 21.99
C GLU A 168 33.83 -2.24 22.95
N ILE A 169 33.21 -2.84 23.97
CA ILE A 169 33.90 -3.78 24.88
C ILE A 169 34.44 -4.99 24.10
N SER A 170 33.65 -5.54 23.19
CA SER A 170 34.07 -6.68 22.35
C SER A 170 35.25 -6.32 21.45
N ILE A 171 35.27 -5.11 20.89
CA ILE A 171 36.38 -4.60 20.06
C ILE A 171 37.62 -4.29 20.92
N ALA A 172 37.46 -3.70 22.09
CA ALA A 172 38.57 -3.44 23.01
C ALA A 172 39.23 -4.76 23.47
N THR A 173 38.41 -5.79 23.71
CA THR A 173 38.89 -7.14 24.06
C THR A 173 39.59 -7.83 22.88
N LEU A 174 39.22 -7.51 21.64
CA LEU A 174 39.91 -7.96 20.42
C LEU A 174 41.32 -7.36 20.28
N ILE A 175 41.49 -6.06 20.58
CA ILE A 175 42.80 -5.38 20.56
C ILE A 175 43.78 -6.01 21.56
N LEU A 176 43.25 -6.60 22.65
CA LEU A 176 44.01 -7.33 23.67
C LEU A 176 44.28 -8.80 23.34
N GLN A 177 44.16 -9.23 22.07
CA GLN A 177 44.45 -10.59 21.56
C GLN A 177 43.55 -11.73 22.09
N VAL A 178 42.27 -11.48 22.38
CA VAL A 178 41.31 -12.57 22.65
C VAL A 178 40.59 -12.99 21.35
N PRO A 179 40.52 -14.29 20.97
CA PRO A 179 40.10 -14.73 19.63
C PRO A 179 38.59 -14.60 19.30
N ASN A 180 37.79 -13.92 20.12
CA ASN A 180 36.33 -14.09 20.08
C ASN A 180 35.61 -13.35 18.92
N TRP A 181 36.18 -12.29 18.35
CA TRP A 181 35.45 -11.44 17.37
C TRP A 181 35.19 -12.10 16.01
N GLU A 182 36.11 -12.94 15.54
CA GLU A 182 35.98 -13.65 14.26
C GLU A 182 34.75 -14.57 14.24
N HIS A 183 34.31 -15.06 15.40
CA HIS A 183 33.12 -15.91 15.54
C HIS A 183 31.81 -15.11 15.58
N VAL A 184 31.85 -13.84 16.03
CA VAL A 184 30.64 -13.00 16.17
C VAL A 184 30.28 -12.31 14.86
N ARG A 185 31.28 -11.92 14.06
CA ARG A 185 31.08 -11.16 12.81
C ARG A 185 30.11 -11.83 11.81
N PRO A 186 30.17 -13.15 11.55
CA PRO A 186 29.18 -13.81 10.68
C PRO A 186 27.77 -13.77 11.27
N LEU A 187 27.63 -13.93 12.60
CA LEU A 187 26.34 -13.89 13.27
C LEU A 187 25.69 -12.50 13.21
N LEU A 188 26.48 -11.42 13.27
CA LEU A 188 25.98 -10.05 13.09
C LEU A 188 25.40 -9.82 11.68
N ARG A 189 26.01 -10.44 10.65
CA ARG A 189 25.50 -10.33 9.28
C ARG A 189 24.12 -10.95 9.13
N LEU A 190 23.80 -12.00 9.90
CA LEU A 190 22.49 -12.65 9.88
C LEU A 190 21.36 -11.71 10.34
N TYR A 191 21.65 -10.64 11.09
CA TYR A 191 20.64 -9.65 11.49
C TYR A 191 20.38 -8.57 10.44
N ARG A 192 21.19 -8.46 9.38
CA ARG A 192 21.09 -7.39 8.37
C ARG A 192 19.72 -7.38 7.70
N GLY A 193 19.26 -8.51 7.14
CA GLY A 193 17.97 -8.59 6.45
C GLY A 193 16.80 -8.23 7.37
N SER A 194 16.83 -8.74 8.60
CA SER A 194 15.86 -8.42 9.64
C SER A 194 15.84 -6.93 10.00
N PHE A 195 17.01 -6.30 10.09
CA PHE A 195 17.13 -4.85 10.32
C PHE A 195 16.43 -4.07 9.19
N LEU A 196 16.66 -4.43 7.93
CA LEU A 196 16.04 -3.76 6.78
C LEU A 196 14.51 -3.90 6.77
N LEU A 197 14.00 -5.06 7.20
CA LEU A 197 12.57 -5.27 7.35
C LEU A 197 11.97 -4.34 8.42
N ILE A 198 12.66 -4.17 9.55
CA ILE A 198 12.24 -3.27 10.64
C ILE A 198 12.31 -1.81 10.18
N GLU A 199 13.40 -1.40 9.53
CA GLU A 199 13.55 -0.08 8.92
C GLU A 199 12.41 0.20 7.93
N PHE A 200 12.10 -0.75 7.05
CA PHE A 200 10.99 -0.64 6.11
C PHE A 200 9.65 -0.40 6.83
N PHE A 201 9.37 -1.09 7.93
CA PHE A 201 8.12 -0.85 8.69
C PHE A 201 8.07 0.55 9.32
N PHE A 202 9.19 1.07 9.85
CA PHE A 202 9.25 2.45 10.34
C PHE A 202 8.98 3.45 9.20
N LEU A 203 9.62 3.27 8.06
CA LEU A 203 9.43 4.13 6.89
C LEU A 203 8.01 4.01 6.30
N LEU A 204 7.40 2.83 6.33
CA LEU A 204 6.01 2.63 5.96
C LEU A 204 5.06 3.38 6.89
N ALA A 205 5.32 3.39 8.20
CA ALA A 205 4.54 4.16 9.16
C ALA A 205 4.64 5.67 8.89
N VAL A 206 5.83 6.17 8.53
CA VAL A 206 6.04 7.56 8.08
C VAL A 206 5.27 7.86 6.80
N ASN A 207 5.30 6.97 5.81
CA ASN A 207 4.51 7.13 4.57
C ASN A 207 3.01 7.25 4.89
N MET A 208 2.47 6.36 5.72
CA MET A 208 1.06 6.39 6.12
C MET A 208 0.69 7.68 6.87
N TYR A 209 1.59 8.17 7.72
CA TYR A 209 1.40 9.46 8.40
C TYR A 209 1.36 10.62 7.40
N ILE A 210 2.31 10.69 6.47
CA ILE A 210 2.36 11.75 5.45
C ILE A 210 1.12 11.68 4.54
N TRP A 211 0.72 10.49 4.08
CA TRP A 211 -0.48 10.32 3.27
C TRP A 211 -1.73 10.81 4.01
N GLY A 212 -1.89 10.45 5.29
CA GLY A 212 -3.00 10.93 6.12
C GLY A 212 -3.00 12.45 6.26
N LYS A 213 -1.85 13.05 6.57
CA LYS A 213 -1.70 14.50 6.73
C LYS A 213 -1.92 15.28 5.43
N SER A 214 -1.51 14.73 4.29
CA SER A 214 -1.65 15.35 2.97
C SER A 214 -3.00 15.07 2.31
N GLY A 215 -3.91 14.31 2.94
CA GLY A 215 -5.21 14.00 2.37
C GLY A 215 -5.20 12.91 1.28
N VAL A 216 -4.10 12.17 1.12
CA VAL A 216 -4.02 11.05 0.19
C VAL A 216 -4.77 9.84 0.77
N ASN A 217 -5.86 9.45 0.10
CA ASN A 217 -6.71 8.33 0.54
C ASN A 217 -6.05 6.96 0.24
N HIS A 218 -5.03 6.61 1.02
CA HIS A 218 -4.29 5.36 0.90
C HIS A 218 -5.18 4.13 1.17
N VAL A 219 -6.19 4.25 2.02
CA VAL A 219 -7.16 3.17 2.29
C VAL A 219 -7.89 2.76 1.02
N LEU A 220 -8.37 3.75 0.24
CA LEU A 220 -9.01 3.51 -1.05
C LEU A 220 -8.03 2.95 -2.08
N VAL A 221 -6.85 3.54 -2.21
CA VAL A 221 -5.84 3.12 -3.21
C VAL A 221 -5.41 1.67 -3.00
N PHE A 222 -5.25 1.23 -1.74
CA PHE A 222 -4.94 -0.15 -1.40
C PHE A 222 -6.17 -1.07 -1.29
N GLU A 223 -7.38 -0.55 -1.52
CA GLU A 223 -8.66 -1.25 -1.36
C GLU A 223 -8.83 -1.90 0.03
N LEU A 224 -8.32 -1.25 1.06
CA LEU A 224 -8.42 -1.69 2.45
C LEU A 224 -9.83 -1.44 2.99
N ASP A 225 -10.24 -2.20 4.01
CA ASP A 225 -11.50 -1.93 4.73
C ASP A 225 -11.36 -0.61 5.51
N PRO A 226 -12.19 0.43 5.24
CA PRO A 226 -12.14 1.72 5.94
C PRO A 226 -12.40 1.63 7.44
N ARG A 227 -12.97 0.52 7.92
CA ARG A 227 -13.31 0.30 9.33
C ARG A 227 -12.29 -0.55 10.06
N HIS A 228 -11.61 -1.43 9.34
CA HIS A 228 -10.67 -2.40 9.88
C HIS A 228 -9.36 -2.37 9.09
N HIS A 229 -8.56 -1.33 9.32
CA HIS A 229 -7.21 -1.23 8.82
C HIS A 229 -6.27 -0.76 9.93
N LEU A 230 -4.97 -1.07 9.78
CA LEU A 230 -3.97 -0.52 10.68
C LEU A 230 -3.79 0.97 10.40
N SER A 231 -3.60 1.74 11.47
CA SER A 231 -3.18 3.14 11.39
C SER A 231 -1.64 3.24 11.44
N CYS A 232 -1.08 4.39 11.10
CA CYS A 232 0.37 4.63 11.17
C CYS A 232 0.93 4.32 12.57
N HIS A 233 0.21 4.69 13.64
CA HIS A 233 0.59 4.40 15.02
C HIS A 233 0.72 2.91 15.32
N HIS A 234 -0.20 2.09 14.81
CA HIS A 234 -0.10 0.64 14.98
C HIS A 234 1.11 0.06 14.23
N ILE A 235 1.46 0.59 13.06
CA ILE A 235 2.66 0.18 12.33
C ILE A 235 3.92 0.62 13.08
N PHE A 236 3.96 1.83 13.64
CA PHE A 236 5.06 2.27 14.52
C PHE A 236 5.21 1.36 15.75
N GLU A 237 4.10 0.96 16.37
CA GLU A 237 4.10 0.04 17.50
C GLU A 237 4.70 -1.33 17.13
N VAL A 238 4.28 -1.90 16.00
CA VAL A 238 4.82 -3.17 15.48
C VAL A 238 6.30 -3.04 15.15
N ALA A 239 6.71 -1.98 14.44
CA ALA A 239 8.10 -1.72 14.09
C ALA A 239 8.98 -1.59 15.34
N GLY A 240 8.54 -0.81 16.34
CA GLY A 240 9.24 -0.64 17.61
C GLY A 240 9.34 -1.94 18.41
N GLY A 241 8.26 -2.73 18.47
CA GLY A 241 8.27 -4.05 19.12
C GLY A 241 9.26 -5.02 18.47
N LEU A 242 9.27 -5.10 17.13
CA LEU A 242 10.23 -5.92 16.39
C LEU A 242 11.68 -5.43 16.57
N ALA A 243 11.90 -4.12 16.61
CA ALA A 243 13.20 -3.51 16.88
C ALA A 243 13.73 -3.89 18.27
N VAL A 244 12.88 -3.79 19.30
CA VAL A 244 13.22 -4.21 20.68
C VAL A 244 13.60 -5.69 20.72
N CYS A 245 12.81 -6.57 20.08
CA CYS A 245 13.12 -8.00 20.01
C CYS A 245 14.44 -8.26 19.28
N CYS A 246 14.70 -7.55 18.17
CA CYS A 246 15.94 -7.66 17.40
C CYS A 246 17.15 -7.23 18.23
N CYS A 247 17.10 -6.05 18.86
CA CYS A 247 18.17 -5.54 19.71
C CYS A 247 18.40 -6.42 20.94
N THR A 248 17.34 -6.99 21.53
CA THR A 248 17.46 -7.94 22.65
C THR A 248 18.15 -9.23 22.22
N SER A 249 17.77 -9.78 21.06
CA SER A 249 18.41 -10.97 20.48
C SER A 249 19.87 -10.73 20.14
N LEU A 250 20.17 -9.56 19.57
CA LEU A 250 21.52 -9.11 19.24
C LEU A 250 22.37 -8.95 20.50
N LEU A 251 21.84 -8.30 21.54
CA LEU A 251 22.53 -8.13 22.82
C LEU A 251 22.82 -9.47 23.49
N ALA A 252 21.84 -10.38 23.51
CA ALA A 252 22.03 -11.73 24.05
C ALA A 252 23.08 -12.52 23.24
N CYS A 253 23.13 -12.34 21.91
CA CYS A 253 24.17 -12.88 21.05
C CYS A 253 25.56 -12.31 21.37
N LEU A 254 25.67 -11.02 21.70
CA LEU A 254 26.95 -10.41 22.11
C LEU A 254 27.37 -10.86 23.52
N GLN A 255 26.42 -11.15 24.39
CA GLN A 255 26.63 -11.55 25.79
C GLN A 255 26.59 -13.07 26.00
N ALA A 256 26.65 -13.87 24.94
CA ALA A 256 26.44 -15.32 25.01
C ALA A 256 27.26 -16.07 26.11
N PRO A 257 28.50 -15.70 26.48
CA PRO A 257 29.21 -16.35 27.58
C PRO A 257 28.49 -16.31 28.93
N SER A 258 27.57 -15.37 29.16
CA SER A 258 26.76 -15.25 30.38
C SER A 258 25.34 -15.80 30.24
N HIS A 259 24.96 -16.34 29.08
CA HIS A 259 23.62 -16.87 28.81
C HIS A 259 23.63 -18.39 28.60
N PRO A 260 22.54 -19.09 29.00
CA PRO A 260 22.44 -20.53 28.84
C PRO A 260 22.23 -20.98 27.39
N ILE A 261 21.87 -20.04 26.50
CA ILE A 261 21.59 -20.33 25.09
C ILE A 261 22.88 -20.13 24.28
N PRO A 262 23.31 -21.12 23.47
CA PRO A 262 24.43 -20.97 22.57
C PRO A 262 24.32 -19.75 21.64
N GLN A 263 25.43 -19.05 21.46
CA GLN A 263 25.51 -17.80 20.71
C GLN A 263 24.86 -17.87 19.32
N HIS A 264 25.14 -18.95 18.57
CA HIS A 264 24.67 -19.14 17.22
C HIS A 264 23.15 -19.39 17.13
N LEU A 265 22.44 -19.69 18.22
CA LEU A 265 20.98 -19.90 18.18
C LEU A 265 20.19 -18.60 18.24
N HIS A 266 20.75 -17.49 18.76
CA HIS A 266 20.01 -16.23 18.89
C HIS A 266 19.47 -15.70 17.54
N PRO A 267 20.28 -15.59 16.47
CA PRO A 267 19.76 -15.16 15.16
C PRO A 267 18.67 -16.10 14.63
N LEU A 268 18.84 -17.41 14.75
CA LEU A 268 17.85 -18.40 14.33
C LEU A 268 16.53 -18.24 15.07
N LEU A 269 16.57 -18.16 16.40
CA LEU A 269 15.40 -18.00 17.24
C LEU A 269 14.63 -16.73 16.89
N PHE A 270 15.34 -15.63 16.60
CA PHE A 270 14.71 -14.39 16.17
C PHE A 270 14.02 -14.52 14.80
N HIS A 271 14.67 -15.13 13.80
CA HIS A 271 14.04 -15.34 12.48
C HIS A 271 12.87 -16.33 12.54
N CYS A 272 12.98 -17.39 13.36
CA CYS A 272 11.87 -18.29 13.65
C CYS A 272 10.71 -17.54 14.32
N PHE A 273 11.00 -16.64 15.27
CA PHE A 273 9.99 -15.79 15.89
C PHE A 273 9.28 -14.91 14.87
N LEU A 274 9.99 -14.27 13.93
CA LEU A 274 9.38 -13.47 12.87
C LEU A 274 8.44 -14.31 11.98
N LEU A 275 8.88 -15.50 11.58
CA LEU A 275 8.09 -16.41 10.75
C LEU A 275 6.84 -16.91 11.49
N LEU A 276 6.99 -17.33 12.74
CA LEU A 276 5.89 -17.75 13.59
C LEU A 276 4.91 -16.59 13.81
N LEU A 277 5.41 -15.39 14.08
CA LEU A 277 4.57 -14.19 14.22
C LEU A 277 3.78 -13.93 12.94
N LEU A 278 4.39 -14.01 11.76
CA LEU A 278 3.68 -13.79 10.49
C LEU A 278 2.60 -14.85 10.25
N LEU A 279 2.91 -16.13 10.45
CA LEU A 279 2.03 -17.26 10.12
C LEU A 279 1.02 -17.62 11.22
N ASN A 280 1.13 -17.03 12.41
CA ASN A 280 0.29 -17.39 13.56
C ASN A 280 -1.21 -17.12 13.29
N PRO A 281 -2.08 -18.15 13.24
CA PRO A 281 -3.51 -17.97 12.97
C PRO A 281 -4.30 -17.45 14.20
N ALA A 282 -3.68 -17.37 15.38
CA ALA A 282 -4.37 -16.90 16.58
C ALA A 282 -4.79 -15.42 16.43
N PRO A 283 -5.93 -15.00 17.02
CA PRO A 283 -6.46 -13.63 16.95
C PRO A 283 -5.68 -12.65 17.85
N VAL A 284 -4.36 -12.75 17.85
CA VAL A 284 -3.42 -11.94 18.64
C VAL A 284 -2.49 -11.20 17.67
N CYS A 285 -1.90 -10.07 18.11
CA CYS A 285 -0.94 -9.29 17.33
C CYS A 285 -1.43 -8.93 15.92
N HIS A 286 -2.56 -8.26 15.80
CA HIS A 286 -3.10 -7.78 14.51
C HIS A 286 -3.31 -8.89 13.45
N HIS A 287 -3.92 -10.02 13.84
CA HIS A 287 -4.17 -11.17 12.97
C HIS A 287 -4.74 -10.83 11.58
N GLN A 288 -5.71 -9.90 11.48
CA GLN A 288 -6.30 -9.51 10.18
C GLN A 288 -5.26 -8.92 9.22
N ALA A 289 -4.37 -8.07 9.71
CA ALA A 289 -3.31 -7.47 8.91
C ALA A 289 -2.25 -8.50 8.52
N ARG A 290 -1.90 -9.41 9.43
CA ARG A 290 -0.96 -10.52 9.14
C ARG A 290 -1.53 -11.48 8.09
N SER A 291 -2.80 -11.84 8.21
CA SER A 291 -3.51 -12.64 7.21
C SER A 291 -3.58 -11.94 5.86
N TRP A 292 -3.86 -10.63 5.84
CA TRP A 292 -3.84 -9.83 4.61
C TRP A 292 -2.44 -9.81 3.97
N LEU A 293 -1.38 -9.59 4.76
CA LEU A 293 0.01 -9.59 4.28
C LEU A 293 0.40 -10.96 3.72
N ALA A 294 0.11 -12.05 4.45
CA ALA A 294 0.40 -13.41 4.01
C ALA A 294 -0.35 -13.77 2.71
N THR A 295 -1.63 -13.40 2.62
CA THR A 295 -2.43 -13.64 1.40
C THR A 295 -1.92 -12.80 0.23
N SER A 296 -1.52 -11.55 0.46
CA SER A 296 -0.94 -10.69 -0.57
C SER A 296 0.41 -11.21 -1.05
N LEU A 297 1.29 -11.64 -0.14
CA LEU A 297 2.56 -12.28 -0.48
C LEU A 297 2.36 -13.56 -1.28
N PHE A 298 1.41 -14.40 -0.88
CA PHE A 298 1.05 -15.60 -1.63
C PHE A 298 0.66 -15.24 -3.08
N LYS A 299 -0.27 -14.29 -3.26
CA LYS A 299 -0.70 -13.84 -4.60
C LYS A 299 0.41 -13.18 -5.42
N VAL A 300 1.37 -12.53 -4.77
CA VAL A 300 2.56 -11.99 -5.45
C VAL A 300 3.44 -13.12 -5.96
N ILE A 301 3.67 -14.17 -5.16
CA ILE A 301 4.48 -15.33 -5.54
C ILE A 301 3.79 -16.15 -6.65
N THR A 302 2.47 -16.29 -6.58
CA THR A 302 1.65 -17.02 -7.56
C THR A 302 1.03 -16.11 -8.62
N ALA A 303 1.64 -14.93 -8.87
CA ALA A 303 1.09 -13.88 -9.73
C ALA A 303 0.57 -14.33 -11.12
N PRO A 304 1.17 -15.30 -11.83
CA PRO A 304 0.59 -15.77 -13.10
C PRO A 304 -0.84 -16.33 -13.00
N PHE A 305 -1.26 -16.76 -11.81
CA PHE A 305 -2.52 -17.47 -11.57
C PHE A 305 -3.62 -16.60 -10.94
N HIS A 306 -3.34 -15.33 -10.62
CA HIS A 306 -4.29 -14.45 -9.97
C HIS A 306 -4.36 -13.09 -10.63
N GLN A 307 -5.52 -12.44 -10.51
CA GLN A 307 -5.67 -11.05 -10.90
C GLN A 307 -4.75 -10.16 -10.03
N VAL A 308 -3.95 -9.34 -10.69
CA VAL A 308 -2.98 -8.46 -10.04
C VAL A 308 -3.64 -7.12 -9.75
N ARG A 309 -3.73 -6.78 -8.46
CA ARG A 309 -4.24 -5.49 -7.97
C ARG A 309 -3.09 -4.53 -7.67
N PHE A 310 -3.41 -3.25 -7.49
CA PHE A 310 -2.43 -2.23 -7.11
C PHE A 310 -1.59 -2.65 -5.90
N ALA A 311 -2.22 -3.16 -4.84
CA ALA A 311 -1.54 -3.61 -3.63
C ALA A 311 -0.48 -4.71 -3.89
N HIS A 312 -0.76 -5.64 -4.81
CA HIS A 312 0.19 -6.70 -5.16
C HIS A 312 1.39 -6.15 -5.95
N CYS A 313 1.15 -5.21 -6.88
CA CYS A 313 2.22 -4.51 -7.59
C CYS A 313 3.10 -3.72 -6.62
N TRP A 314 2.47 -2.92 -5.76
CA TRP A 314 3.15 -2.11 -4.75
C TRP A 314 4.02 -2.97 -3.84
N LEU A 315 3.48 -4.09 -3.31
CA LEU A 315 4.20 -4.99 -2.42
C LEU A 315 5.42 -5.62 -3.10
N ALA A 316 5.26 -6.11 -4.34
CA ALA A 316 6.35 -6.68 -5.11
C ALA A 316 7.44 -5.64 -5.44
N ASP A 317 7.06 -4.37 -5.63
CA ASP A 317 8.02 -3.27 -5.77
C ASP A 317 8.81 -3.01 -4.48
N GLN A 318 8.20 -3.18 -3.29
CA GLN A 318 8.94 -3.13 -2.02
C GLN A 318 9.96 -4.27 -1.91
N LEU A 319 9.58 -5.48 -2.33
CA LEU A 319 10.47 -6.65 -2.31
C LEU A 319 11.72 -6.47 -3.18
N ASN A 320 11.67 -5.64 -4.23
CA ASN A 320 12.84 -5.32 -5.04
C ASN A 320 13.90 -4.55 -4.25
N SER A 321 13.47 -3.58 -3.43
CA SER A 321 14.37 -2.82 -2.56
C SER A 321 14.79 -3.63 -1.32
N LEU A 322 13.98 -4.61 -0.92
CA LEU A 322 14.32 -5.62 0.10
C LEU A 322 15.05 -6.85 -0.48
N SER A 323 15.61 -6.79 -1.68
CA SER A 323 16.38 -7.91 -2.26
C SER A 323 17.47 -8.48 -1.33
N PRO A 324 18.23 -7.65 -0.56
CA PRO A 324 19.21 -8.16 0.40
C PRO A 324 18.62 -9.06 1.49
N LEU A 325 17.35 -8.88 1.87
CA LEU A 325 16.67 -9.77 2.83
C LEU A 325 16.64 -11.21 2.32
N PHE A 326 16.39 -11.44 1.03
CA PHE A 326 16.34 -12.80 0.46
C PHE A 326 17.73 -13.44 0.41
N GLN A 327 18.78 -12.64 0.16
CA GLN A 327 20.16 -13.09 0.22
C GLN A 327 20.52 -13.49 1.66
N ASP A 328 20.18 -12.65 2.64
CA ASP A 328 20.45 -12.92 4.05
C ASP A 328 19.67 -14.13 4.59
N LEU A 329 18.44 -14.36 4.11
CA LEU A 329 17.67 -15.57 4.43
C LEU A 329 18.33 -16.83 3.85
N TRP A 330 18.90 -16.75 2.66
CA TRP A 330 19.68 -17.84 2.11
C TRP A 330 20.97 -18.06 2.89
N ASP A 331 21.71 -16.99 3.21
CA ASP A 331 22.93 -17.06 4.03
C ASP A 331 22.63 -17.70 5.39
N LEU A 332 21.50 -17.35 6.02
CA LEU A 332 21.00 -17.97 7.24
C LEU A 332 20.78 -19.47 7.06
N MET A 333 20.01 -19.89 6.03
CA MET A 333 19.74 -21.30 5.77
C MET A 333 21.03 -22.08 5.51
N TRP A 334 21.94 -21.51 4.72
CA TRP A 334 23.22 -22.11 4.38
C TRP A 334 24.12 -22.26 5.60
N PHE A 335 24.23 -21.22 6.43
CA PHE A 335 25.00 -21.23 7.67
C PHE A 335 24.58 -22.38 8.60
N TYR A 336 23.27 -22.55 8.83
CA TYR A 336 22.79 -23.65 9.69
C TYR A 336 22.81 -25.04 9.02
N ALA A 337 22.80 -25.10 7.69
CA ALA A 337 22.86 -26.37 6.97
C ALA A 337 24.29 -26.92 6.86
N CYS A 338 25.29 -26.06 6.72
CA CYS A 338 26.66 -26.45 6.36
C CYS A 338 27.73 -26.07 7.39
N ASP A 339 27.61 -24.91 8.06
CA ASP A 339 28.66 -24.38 8.94
C ASP A 339 28.46 -24.78 10.42
N VAL A 340 27.22 -25.00 10.86
CA VAL A 340 26.92 -25.38 12.25
C VAL A 340 26.95 -26.89 12.44
N LYS A 341 28.00 -27.40 13.09
CA LYS A 341 28.05 -28.81 13.56
C LYS A 341 27.42 -28.93 14.94
N PHE A 342 26.20 -29.43 15.02
CA PHE A 342 25.46 -29.63 16.29
C PHE A 342 26.04 -30.73 17.22
N ASN A 343 27.00 -31.55 16.76
CA ASN A 343 27.38 -32.81 17.43
C ASN A 343 28.70 -32.81 18.23
N ASN A 344 29.53 -31.76 18.22
CA ASN A 344 30.79 -31.77 18.99
C ASN A 344 30.76 -30.77 20.14
N GLN A 345 30.46 -31.28 21.34
CA GLN A 345 30.35 -30.52 22.58
C GLN A 345 31.67 -30.04 23.19
N GLN A 346 32.81 -30.14 22.50
CA GLN A 346 34.13 -29.94 23.14
C GLN A 346 35.18 -29.11 22.40
N ASP A 347 34.87 -28.46 21.27
CA ASP A 347 35.81 -27.49 20.68
C ASP A 347 35.11 -26.18 20.29
N PRO A 348 35.38 -25.07 21.01
CA PRO A 348 34.93 -23.73 20.63
C PRO A 348 35.74 -23.15 19.47
N SER A 349 36.77 -23.85 18.97
CA SER A 349 37.39 -23.49 17.71
C SER A 349 36.45 -23.89 16.58
N LEU A 350 35.58 -22.96 16.17
CA LEU A 350 35.12 -22.88 14.78
C LEU A 350 36.38 -22.76 13.92
N SER A 351 37.02 -23.89 13.64
CA SER A 351 38.17 -23.98 12.77
C SER A 351 37.68 -23.51 11.40
N ALA A 352 38.06 -22.29 11.05
CA ALA A 352 37.95 -21.69 9.73
C ALA A 352 38.77 -22.45 8.65
N GLU A 353 39.21 -23.69 8.94
CA GLU A 353 39.90 -24.57 8.01
C GLU A 353 38.94 -25.63 7.45
N ARG A 354 38.35 -25.22 6.32
CA ARG A 354 38.19 -25.97 5.07
C ARG A 354 37.26 -27.19 5.00
N MET A 355 36.30 -27.00 4.09
CA MET A 355 35.90 -27.88 2.99
C MET A 355 34.88 -28.98 3.33
N GLY A 356 33.61 -28.60 3.20
CA GLY A 356 32.46 -29.53 3.20
C GLY A 356 31.28 -29.09 2.33
N CYS A 357 31.40 -28.02 1.54
CA CYS A 357 30.56 -27.79 0.37
C CYS A 357 31.34 -26.90 -0.61
N GLU A 358 32.05 -27.52 -1.55
CA GLU A 358 32.80 -26.83 -2.62
C GLU A 358 31.90 -26.05 -3.61
N LEU A 359 30.57 -26.09 -3.42
CA LEU A 359 29.61 -25.37 -4.25
C LEU A 359 28.74 -24.50 -3.34
N TYR A 360 29.22 -23.32 -2.94
CA TYR A 360 28.29 -22.21 -2.73
C TYR A 360 27.78 -21.84 -4.13
N PRO A 361 26.57 -22.25 -4.56
CA PRO A 361 26.26 -22.24 -5.97
C PRO A 361 26.01 -20.78 -6.36
N ARG A 362 26.97 -20.14 -7.01
CA ARG A 362 26.83 -18.74 -7.47
C ARG A 362 25.63 -18.55 -8.37
N ALA A 363 25.24 -19.60 -9.10
CA ALA A 363 23.99 -19.63 -9.84
C ALA A 363 22.77 -19.38 -8.94
N VAL A 364 22.73 -19.94 -7.73
CA VAL A 364 21.66 -19.72 -6.75
C VAL A 364 21.65 -18.27 -6.26
N MET A 365 22.81 -17.63 -6.06
CA MET A 365 22.87 -16.20 -5.74
C MET A 365 22.26 -15.32 -6.83
N CYS A 366 22.59 -15.60 -8.10
CA CYS A 366 21.99 -14.90 -9.23
C CYS A 366 20.48 -15.13 -9.29
N LEU A 367 20.00 -16.36 -9.03
CA LEU A 367 18.57 -16.67 -9.00
C LEU A 367 17.84 -15.93 -7.87
N ILE A 368 18.43 -15.85 -6.68
CA ILE A 368 17.87 -15.11 -5.54
C ILE A 368 17.82 -13.60 -5.84
N GLN A 369 18.87 -13.04 -6.45
CA GLN A 369 18.87 -11.64 -6.87
C GLN A 369 17.82 -11.35 -7.94
N CYS A 370 17.59 -12.30 -8.86
CA CYS A 370 16.54 -12.22 -9.88
C CYS A 370 15.13 -12.48 -9.34
N PHE A 371 14.98 -13.02 -8.13
CA PHE A 371 13.68 -13.42 -7.60
C PHE A 371 12.71 -12.23 -7.42
N PRO A 372 13.06 -11.11 -6.74
CA PRO A 372 12.12 -9.99 -6.64
C PRO A 372 11.77 -9.31 -7.99
N PRO A 373 12.72 -9.07 -8.92
CA PRO A 373 12.39 -8.58 -10.26
C PRO A 373 11.51 -9.56 -11.05
N TRP A 374 11.70 -10.88 -10.87
CA TRP A 374 10.87 -11.92 -11.48
C TRP A 374 9.40 -11.83 -11.04
N LEU A 375 9.14 -11.58 -9.75
CA LEU A 375 7.77 -11.39 -9.25
C LEU A 375 7.04 -10.26 -10.01
N ARG A 376 7.73 -9.12 -10.22
CA ARG A 376 7.16 -8.00 -10.99
C ARG A 376 7.04 -8.31 -12.47
N PHE A 377 8.04 -8.96 -13.07
CA PHE A 377 7.99 -9.40 -14.46
C PHE A 377 6.75 -10.27 -14.71
N ALA A 378 6.54 -11.30 -13.89
CA ALA A 378 5.40 -12.20 -13.98
C ALA A 378 4.05 -11.46 -13.81
N GLN A 379 3.96 -10.55 -12.84
CA GLN A 379 2.79 -9.70 -12.65
C GLN A 379 2.51 -8.83 -13.89
N CYS A 380 3.53 -8.23 -14.49
CA CYS A 380 3.38 -7.38 -15.67
C CYS A 380 2.86 -8.17 -16.86
N LEU A 381 3.37 -9.40 -17.09
CA LEU A 381 2.84 -10.27 -18.12
C LEU A 381 1.38 -10.64 -17.86
N ARG A 382 1.02 -10.92 -16.60
CA ARG A 382 -0.38 -11.19 -16.23
C ARG A 382 -1.28 -9.98 -16.49
N CYS A 383 -0.87 -8.79 -16.07
CA CYS A 383 -1.63 -7.56 -16.35
C CYS A 383 -1.79 -7.30 -17.85
N PHE A 384 -0.76 -7.58 -18.65
CA PHE A 384 -0.85 -7.48 -20.11
C PHE A 384 -1.88 -8.47 -20.67
N TRP A 385 -1.85 -9.72 -20.22
CA TRP A 385 -2.82 -10.74 -20.62
C TRP A 385 -4.26 -10.33 -20.28
N ASP A 386 -4.48 -9.72 -19.12
CA ASP A 386 -5.81 -9.32 -18.66
C ASP A 386 -6.36 -8.06 -19.35
N SER A 387 -5.49 -7.08 -19.64
CA SER A 387 -5.91 -5.74 -20.12
C SER A 387 -5.62 -5.47 -21.60
N GLY A 388 -4.70 -6.20 -22.21
CA GLY A 388 -4.16 -5.90 -23.55
C GLY A 388 -3.30 -4.63 -23.63
N ASN A 389 -3.03 -3.94 -22.52
CA ASN A 389 -2.30 -2.66 -22.52
C ASN A 389 -0.79 -2.87 -22.61
N SER A 390 -0.18 -2.46 -23.73
CA SER A 390 1.27 -2.56 -24.01
C SER A 390 2.17 -1.89 -22.97
N THR A 391 1.66 -0.95 -22.17
CA THR A 391 2.39 -0.35 -21.05
C THR A 391 2.93 -1.42 -20.09
N HIS A 392 2.18 -2.50 -19.88
CA HIS A 392 2.61 -3.60 -19.03
C HIS A 392 3.79 -4.38 -19.63
N ILE A 393 3.88 -4.51 -20.96
CA ILE A 393 5.03 -5.13 -21.62
C ILE A 393 6.29 -4.28 -21.43
N PHE A 394 6.17 -2.95 -21.60
CA PHE A 394 7.29 -2.06 -21.34
C PHE A 394 7.77 -2.16 -19.87
N ASN A 395 6.82 -2.29 -18.93
CA ASN A 395 7.16 -2.52 -17.52
C ASN A 395 7.84 -3.88 -17.32
N ALA A 396 7.41 -4.94 -18.00
CA ALA A 396 8.10 -6.24 -17.98
C ALA A 396 9.53 -6.10 -18.53
N GLY A 397 9.72 -5.38 -19.63
CA GLY A 397 11.03 -5.08 -20.21
C GLY A 397 11.97 -4.35 -19.25
N LYS A 398 11.45 -3.42 -18.44
CA LYS A 398 12.21 -2.79 -17.34
C LYS A 398 12.78 -3.83 -16.38
N TYR A 399 11.99 -4.79 -15.88
CA TYR A 399 12.51 -5.82 -14.99
C TYR A 399 13.42 -6.83 -15.71
N SER A 400 13.19 -7.09 -17.00
CA SER A 400 14.11 -7.92 -17.81
C SER A 400 15.52 -7.31 -17.90
N SER A 401 15.66 -5.98 -17.90
CA SER A 401 16.97 -5.32 -17.87
C SER A 401 17.79 -5.70 -16.64
N VAL A 402 17.12 -5.95 -15.50
CA VAL A 402 17.77 -6.37 -14.25
C VAL A 402 18.31 -7.79 -14.36
N PHE A 403 17.60 -8.70 -15.04
CA PHE A 403 18.10 -10.07 -15.28
C PHE A 403 19.40 -10.07 -16.08
N ILE A 404 19.48 -9.23 -17.12
CA ILE A 404 20.67 -9.09 -17.96
C ILE A 404 21.84 -8.53 -17.12
N MET A 405 21.57 -7.52 -16.30
CA MET A 405 22.56 -6.95 -15.38
C MET A 405 23.10 -7.99 -14.40
N VAL A 406 22.22 -8.75 -13.72
CA VAL A 406 22.61 -9.80 -12.76
C VAL A 406 23.37 -10.93 -13.45
N MET A 407 22.97 -11.32 -14.66
CA MET A 407 23.65 -12.33 -15.45
C MET A 407 25.12 -11.94 -15.71
N PHE A 408 25.37 -10.72 -16.20
CA PHE A 408 26.75 -10.28 -16.44
C PHE A 408 27.55 -10.05 -15.16
N ALA A 409 26.91 -9.60 -14.08
CA ALA A 409 27.55 -9.55 -12.75
C ALA A 409 28.01 -10.94 -12.30
N GLY A 410 27.18 -11.97 -12.46
CA GLY A 410 27.50 -13.35 -12.14
C GLY A 410 28.65 -13.91 -13.00
N LEU A 411 28.61 -13.69 -14.31
CA LEU A 411 29.67 -14.10 -15.24
C LEU A 411 31.00 -13.41 -14.93
N TYR A 412 30.99 -12.12 -14.59
CA TYR A 412 32.17 -11.40 -14.15
C TYR A 412 32.78 -12.03 -12.88
N ASN A 413 31.96 -12.28 -11.87
CA ASN A 413 32.41 -12.89 -10.62
C ASN A 413 32.92 -14.32 -10.78
N MET A 414 32.42 -15.07 -11.76
CA MET A 414 32.94 -16.39 -12.12
C MET A 414 34.28 -16.29 -12.86
N ALA A 415 34.40 -15.38 -13.83
CA ALA A 415 35.59 -15.27 -14.67
C ALA A 415 36.78 -14.67 -13.91
N ARG A 416 36.56 -13.73 -12.99
CA ARG A 416 37.65 -13.02 -12.30
C ARG A 416 38.50 -13.88 -11.36
N GLU A 417 37.95 -14.99 -10.89
CA GLU A 417 38.64 -15.90 -9.99
C GLU A 417 39.50 -16.93 -10.72
N ASN A 418 39.27 -17.10 -12.01
CA ASN A 418 40.05 -17.99 -12.86
C ASN A 418 41.07 -17.16 -13.63
N PRO A 419 42.38 -17.24 -13.30
CA PRO A 419 43.40 -16.42 -13.97
C PRO A 419 43.46 -16.64 -15.49
N SER A 420 43.06 -17.83 -15.96
CA SER A 420 42.99 -18.19 -17.38
C SER A 420 41.89 -17.45 -18.16
N LEU A 421 40.89 -16.86 -17.49
CA LEU A 421 39.74 -16.19 -18.09
C LEU A 421 39.83 -14.65 -18.02
N GLY A 422 41.02 -14.07 -17.82
CA GLY A 422 41.19 -12.62 -17.61
C GLY A 422 40.60 -11.73 -18.73
N LEU A 423 40.73 -12.14 -20.00
CA LEU A 423 40.11 -11.43 -21.13
C LEU A 423 38.58 -11.46 -21.05
N GLN A 424 38.00 -12.63 -20.71
CA GLN A 424 36.55 -12.79 -20.56
C GLN A 424 36.03 -12.01 -19.35
N ALA A 425 36.76 -12.00 -18.24
CA ALA A 425 36.42 -11.19 -17.07
C ALA A 425 36.36 -9.70 -17.43
N THR A 426 37.29 -9.21 -18.26
CA THR A 426 37.28 -7.83 -18.73
C THR A 426 36.08 -7.54 -19.64
N LEU A 427 35.75 -8.45 -20.56
CA LEU A 427 34.56 -8.34 -21.41
C LEU A 427 33.26 -8.33 -20.58
N TYR A 428 33.10 -9.26 -19.63
CA TYR A 428 31.93 -9.35 -18.77
C TYR A 428 31.77 -8.13 -17.86
N LEU A 429 32.87 -7.51 -17.42
CA LEU A 429 32.82 -6.24 -16.71
C LEU A 429 32.22 -5.12 -17.57
N TYR A 430 32.65 -4.97 -18.83
CA TYR A 430 32.10 -3.95 -19.73
C TYR A 430 30.61 -4.22 -20.02
N LEU A 431 30.25 -5.47 -20.27
CA LEU A 431 28.85 -5.86 -20.49
C LEU A 431 27.99 -5.61 -19.25
N TRP A 432 28.51 -5.89 -18.05
CA TRP A 432 27.85 -5.57 -16.79
C TRP A 432 27.67 -4.06 -16.60
N ALA A 433 28.69 -3.26 -16.90
CA ALA A 433 28.60 -1.80 -16.82
C ALA A 433 27.55 -1.22 -17.78
N VAL A 434 27.54 -1.67 -19.04
CA VAL A 434 26.53 -1.27 -20.03
C VAL A 434 25.13 -1.70 -19.61
N ALA A 435 24.95 -2.94 -19.15
CA ALA A 435 23.67 -3.44 -18.67
C ALA A 435 23.17 -2.66 -17.43
N THR A 436 24.07 -2.32 -16.51
CA THR A 436 23.76 -1.50 -15.33
C THR A 436 23.33 -0.09 -15.74
N CYS A 437 24.07 0.55 -16.64
CA CYS A 437 23.74 1.87 -17.17
C CYS A 437 22.35 1.87 -17.83
N PHE A 438 22.08 0.90 -18.70
CA PHE A 438 20.79 0.74 -19.34
C PHE A 438 19.66 0.51 -18.32
N SER A 439 19.86 -0.38 -17.34
CA SER A 439 18.86 -0.66 -16.30
C SER A 439 18.57 0.56 -15.44
N VAL A 440 19.59 1.33 -15.04
CA VAL A 440 19.43 2.58 -14.30
C VAL A 440 18.64 3.61 -15.12
N LEU A 441 18.98 3.81 -16.40
CA LEU A 441 18.27 4.77 -17.25
C LEU A 441 16.79 4.40 -17.42
N VAL A 442 16.49 3.15 -17.71
CA VAL A 442 15.11 2.68 -17.89
C VAL A 442 14.32 2.78 -16.57
N THR A 443 14.93 2.41 -15.45
CA THR A 443 14.23 2.46 -14.14
C THR A 443 14.01 3.87 -13.65
N VAL A 444 14.97 4.79 -13.81
CA VAL A 444 14.80 6.21 -13.49
C VAL A 444 13.73 6.85 -14.37
N ALA A 445 13.78 6.61 -15.69
CA ALA A 445 12.76 7.12 -16.60
C ALA A 445 11.36 6.62 -16.20
N TRP A 446 11.25 5.34 -15.83
CA TRP A 446 10.00 4.74 -15.36
C TRP A 446 9.49 5.38 -14.06
N ASP A 447 10.36 5.51 -13.05
CA ASP A 447 10.00 6.05 -11.74
C ASP A 447 9.48 7.50 -11.90
N LEU A 448 10.18 8.33 -12.68
CA LEU A 448 9.80 9.73 -12.89
C LEU A 448 8.56 9.91 -13.78
N GLN A 449 8.51 9.24 -14.94
CA GLN A 449 7.45 9.46 -15.93
C GLN A 449 6.18 8.67 -15.61
N MET A 450 6.32 7.37 -15.34
CA MET A 450 5.18 6.45 -15.26
C MET A 450 4.63 6.37 -13.84
N ASP A 451 5.50 6.15 -12.86
CA ASP A 451 5.09 5.92 -11.48
C ASP A 451 4.70 7.23 -10.78
N TRP A 452 5.46 8.32 -10.97
CA TRP A 452 5.17 9.62 -10.36
C TRP A 452 4.33 10.55 -11.25
N GLY A 453 4.27 10.28 -12.55
CA GLY A 453 3.52 11.11 -13.51
C GLY A 453 4.18 12.47 -13.77
N LEU A 454 5.49 12.59 -13.57
CA LEU A 454 6.25 13.83 -13.82
C LEU A 454 6.77 13.89 -15.26
N LEU A 455 7.55 14.93 -15.58
CA LEU A 455 8.16 15.15 -16.90
C LEU A 455 7.13 15.26 -18.04
N GLN A 456 6.00 15.92 -17.78
CA GLN A 456 4.97 16.21 -18.78
C GLN A 456 5.29 17.49 -19.58
N GLU A 457 4.68 17.66 -20.76
CA GLU A 457 5.08 18.64 -21.76
C GLU A 457 5.08 20.10 -21.22
N ASN A 458 6.21 20.79 -21.41
CA ASN A 458 6.57 22.17 -21.03
C ASN A 458 6.81 22.49 -19.55
N ARG A 459 6.48 21.60 -18.60
CA ARG A 459 6.82 21.78 -17.18
C ARG A 459 7.24 20.42 -16.60
N LEU A 460 8.45 20.33 -16.05
CA LEU A 460 9.00 19.08 -15.46
C LEU A 460 8.08 18.44 -14.39
N LEU A 461 7.12 19.20 -13.87
CA LEU A 461 6.12 18.78 -12.89
C LEU A 461 4.72 18.73 -13.50
N LYS A 462 3.90 17.79 -13.01
CA LYS A 462 2.48 17.67 -13.33
C LYS A 462 1.66 18.90 -12.90
N ALA A 463 0.51 19.10 -13.54
CA ALA A 463 -0.37 20.24 -13.28
C ALA A 463 -1.02 20.20 -11.89
N GLU A 464 -1.36 19.02 -11.40
CA GLU A 464 -2.00 18.81 -10.11
C GLU A 464 -1.02 18.17 -9.12
N MET A 465 -0.72 18.89 -8.04
CA MET A 465 0.21 18.47 -6.99
C MET A 465 -0.50 18.53 -5.64
N ILE A 466 -0.37 17.45 -4.85
CA ILE A 466 -0.92 17.38 -3.50
C ILE A 466 0.07 17.98 -2.50
N TYR A 467 1.37 17.75 -2.70
CA TYR A 467 2.40 18.33 -1.85
C TYR A 467 2.65 19.80 -2.26
N SER A 468 2.31 20.76 -1.40
CA SER A 468 2.20 22.17 -1.80
C SER A 468 3.50 22.81 -2.30
N ARG A 469 4.68 22.29 -1.93
CA ARG A 469 5.98 22.86 -2.28
C ARG A 469 6.66 22.06 -3.40
N GLN A 470 6.94 22.73 -4.52
CA GLN A 470 7.64 22.15 -5.68
C GLN A 470 9.03 21.60 -5.33
N VAL A 471 9.71 22.18 -4.34
CA VAL A 471 11.03 21.73 -3.87
C VAL A 471 11.01 20.25 -3.51
N PHE A 472 9.93 19.74 -2.91
CA PHE A 472 9.84 18.33 -2.54
C PHE A 472 9.91 17.39 -3.76
N TYR A 473 9.30 17.77 -4.88
CA TYR A 473 9.36 16.98 -6.11
C TYR A 473 10.77 16.98 -6.70
N TYR A 474 11.38 18.16 -6.86
CA TYR A 474 12.73 18.24 -7.42
C TYR A 474 13.78 17.56 -6.53
N SER A 475 13.67 17.69 -5.20
CA SER A 475 14.54 16.98 -4.26
C SER A 475 14.34 15.47 -4.33
N ALA A 476 13.10 14.99 -4.47
CA ALA A 476 12.83 13.57 -4.65
C ALA A 476 13.37 13.02 -5.98
N MET A 477 13.23 13.79 -7.07
CA MET A 477 13.80 13.44 -8.38
C MET A 477 15.32 13.30 -8.28
N LEU A 478 16.00 14.27 -7.66
CA LEU A 478 17.43 14.23 -7.46
C LEU A 478 17.85 13.05 -6.57
N ALA A 479 17.14 12.82 -5.46
CA ALA A 479 17.42 11.72 -4.55
C ALA A 479 17.26 10.36 -5.24
N ASP A 480 16.22 10.16 -6.05
CA ASP A 480 16.03 8.91 -6.78
C ASP A 480 17.17 8.65 -7.77
N VAL A 481 17.56 9.66 -8.57
CA VAL A 481 18.68 9.54 -9.52
C VAL A 481 19.99 9.22 -8.79
N LEU A 482 20.33 9.96 -7.73
CA LEU A 482 21.57 9.76 -6.97
C LEU A 482 21.62 8.38 -6.31
N LEU A 483 20.53 7.95 -5.68
CA LEU A 483 20.47 6.65 -5.00
C LEU A 483 20.41 5.49 -6.01
N ARG A 484 19.88 5.70 -7.22
CA ARG A 484 19.96 4.71 -8.32
C ARG A 484 21.37 4.55 -8.86
N ILE A 485 22.16 5.63 -8.92
CA ILE A 485 23.58 5.56 -9.29
C ILE A 485 24.38 4.72 -8.28
N SER A 486 23.89 4.54 -7.05
CA SER A 486 24.54 3.65 -6.09
C SER A 486 24.63 2.18 -6.55
N TRP A 487 23.77 1.74 -7.47
CA TRP A 487 23.90 0.43 -8.11
C TRP A 487 25.17 0.32 -8.96
N ALA A 488 25.64 1.42 -9.55
CA ALA A 488 26.93 1.45 -10.24
C ALA A 488 28.12 1.40 -9.25
N ILE A 489 27.94 1.90 -8.02
CA ILE A 489 28.95 1.77 -6.95
C ILE A 489 29.20 0.28 -6.64
N ASN A 490 28.19 -0.59 -6.73
CA ASN A 490 28.38 -2.04 -6.56
C ASN A 490 29.39 -2.64 -7.56
N ILE A 491 29.55 -2.07 -8.75
CA ILE A 491 30.59 -2.48 -9.70
C ILE A 491 31.98 -2.16 -9.14
N ILE A 492 32.13 -0.95 -8.60
CA ILE A 492 33.39 -0.51 -7.98
C ILE A 492 33.70 -1.36 -6.75
N LEU A 493 32.70 -1.63 -5.90
CA LEU A 493 32.84 -2.50 -4.73
C LEU A 493 33.24 -3.92 -5.13
N ALA A 494 32.64 -4.47 -6.19
CA ALA A 494 33.02 -5.77 -6.70
C ALA A 494 34.48 -5.76 -7.18
N GLN A 495 35.00 -4.65 -7.72
CA GLN A 495 36.40 -4.57 -8.11
C GLN A 495 37.39 -4.47 -6.93
N MET A 496 36.94 -3.99 -5.76
CA MET A 496 37.79 -3.90 -4.58
C MET A 496 38.21 -5.30 -4.08
N LYS A 497 39.51 -5.49 -3.84
CA LYS A 497 40.03 -6.69 -3.15
C LYS A 497 39.83 -6.62 -1.63
N ASP A 498 39.63 -5.42 -1.09
CA ASP A 498 39.41 -5.21 0.34
C ASP A 498 37.95 -5.50 0.74
N SER A 499 37.76 -6.64 1.38
CA SER A 499 36.45 -7.10 1.86
C SER A 499 35.86 -6.22 2.98
N ALA A 500 36.68 -5.46 3.71
CA ALA A 500 36.22 -4.61 4.79
C ALA A 500 35.52 -3.35 4.24
N SER A 501 36.18 -2.64 3.32
CA SER A 501 35.62 -1.47 2.64
C SER A 501 34.32 -1.78 1.89
N ALA A 502 34.27 -2.93 1.20
CA ALA A 502 33.06 -3.39 0.50
C ALA A 502 31.89 -3.67 1.46
N ALA A 503 32.16 -4.28 2.63
CA ALA A 503 31.15 -4.53 3.64
C ALA A 503 30.60 -3.23 4.25
N THR A 504 31.46 -2.26 4.54
CA THR A 504 31.05 -0.95 5.07
C THR A 504 30.19 -0.18 4.07
N ALA A 505 30.58 -0.17 2.79
CA ALA A 505 29.78 0.47 1.76
C ALA A 505 28.41 -0.21 1.60
N SER A 506 28.36 -1.55 1.59
CA SER A 506 27.09 -2.29 1.55
C SER A 506 26.19 -1.98 2.76
N ALA A 507 26.77 -1.84 3.96
CA ALA A 507 26.01 -1.51 5.17
C ALA A 507 25.35 -0.12 5.11
N ILE A 508 25.87 0.80 4.29
CA ILE A 508 25.30 2.14 4.08
C ILE A 508 24.32 2.15 2.90
N LEU A 509 24.70 1.56 1.77
CA LEU A 509 23.92 1.63 0.53
C LEU A 509 22.60 0.86 0.62
N VAL A 510 22.58 -0.25 1.34
CA VAL A 510 21.41 -1.13 1.43
C VAL A 510 20.24 -0.48 2.20
N PRO A 511 20.43 0.12 3.39
CA PRO A 511 19.40 0.95 4.04
C PRO A 511 18.94 2.14 3.18
N LEU A 512 19.87 2.81 2.49
CA LEU A 512 19.53 3.92 1.60
C LEU A 512 18.62 3.51 0.43
N GLU A 513 18.70 2.27 -0.06
CA GLU A 513 17.75 1.76 -1.06
C GLU A 513 16.33 1.59 -0.49
N VAL A 514 16.20 1.22 0.79
CA VAL A 514 14.89 1.19 1.48
C VAL A 514 14.36 2.61 1.67
N LEU A 515 15.21 3.57 2.04
CA LEU A 515 14.85 4.98 2.12
C LEU A 515 14.41 5.55 0.77
N ARG A 516 15.12 5.23 -0.31
CA ARG A 516 14.72 5.61 -1.69
C ARG A 516 13.32 5.10 -2.01
N ARG A 517 13.04 3.83 -1.66
CA ARG A 517 11.72 3.24 -1.85
C ARG A 517 10.63 3.94 -1.02
N CYS A 518 10.96 4.41 0.19
CA CYS A 518 10.06 5.25 0.98
C CYS A 518 9.71 6.54 0.24
N ILE A 519 10.68 7.23 -0.36
CA ILE A 519 10.41 8.43 -1.18
C ILE A 519 9.51 8.06 -2.36
N TRP A 520 9.82 6.96 -3.07
CA TRP A 520 9.00 6.49 -4.19
C TRP A 520 7.55 6.21 -3.79
N ASN A 521 7.31 5.65 -2.60
CA ASN A 521 5.96 5.38 -2.10
C ASN A 521 5.10 6.65 -1.99
N LEU A 522 5.68 7.78 -1.56
CA LEU A 522 4.96 9.05 -1.41
C LEU A 522 4.37 9.54 -2.74
N PHE A 523 5.18 9.57 -3.80
CA PHE A 523 4.78 10.08 -5.10
C PHE A 523 4.03 9.05 -5.93
N ARG A 524 4.33 7.75 -5.79
CA ARG A 524 3.56 6.69 -6.45
C ARG A 524 2.10 6.69 -6.00
N LEU A 525 1.87 6.79 -4.69
CA LEU A 525 0.51 6.76 -4.14
C LEU A 525 -0.25 8.05 -4.45
N GLU A 526 0.43 9.19 -4.44
CA GLU A 526 -0.12 10.46 -4.90
C GLU A 526 -0.59 10.38 -6.36
N ASN A 527 0.26 9.85 -7.26
CA ASN A 527 -0.10 9.68 -8.67
C ASN A 527 -1.30 8.73 -8.86
N GLU A 528 -1.35 7.62 -8.11
CA GLU A 528 -2.51 6.72 -8.16
C GLU A 528 -3.79 7.35 -7.60
N HIS A 529 -3.65 8.15 -6.54
CA HIS A 529 -4.77 8.89 -5.97
C HIS A 529 -5.35 9.90 -6.97
N LEU A 530 -4.49 10.69 -7.61
CA LEU A 530 -4.93 11.65 -8.64
C LEU A 530 -5.62 10.95 -9.82
N LYS A 531 -5.08 9.81 -10.29
CA LYS A 531 -5.74 8.99 -11.33
C LYS A 531 -7.12 8.49 -10.91
N ASN A 532 -7.28 8.06 -9.65
CA ASN A 532 -8.60 7.67 -9.13
C ASN A 532 -9.56 8.86 -9.06
N CYS A 533 -9.08 10.05 -8.70
CA CYS A 533 -9.87 11.28 -8.71
C CYS A 533 -10.31 11.68 -10.13
N GLU A 534 -9.44 11.56 -11.13
CA GLU A 534 -9.75 11.84 -12.54
C GLU A 534 -10.86 10.92 -13.08
N VAL A 535 -10.86 9.65 -12.66
CA VAL A 535 -11.89 8.66 -13.03
C VAL A 535 -13.16 8.78 -12.15
N GLY A 536 -13.14 9.61 -11.09
CA GLY A 536 -14.28 9.80 -10.19
C GLY A 536 -14.49 8.66 -9.20
N ARG A 537 -13.47 7.82 -8.95
CA ARG A 537 -13.57 6.68 -8.02
C ARG A 537 -13.28 7.15 -6.59
N ALA A 538 -14.34 7.30 -5.79
CA ALA A 538 -14.26 7.75 -4.38
C ALA A 538 -14.61 6.65 -3.36
N VAL A 539 -15.28 5.58 -3.79
CA VAL A 539 -15.73 4.45 -2.96
C VAL A 539 -15.29 3.14 -3.61
N ARG A 540 -15.10 2.10 -2.81
CA ARG A 540 -14.83 0.75 -3.31
C ARG A 540 -16.07 0.20 -4.01
N ASP A 541 -15.90 -0.34 -5.20
CA ASP A 541 -16.94 -1.11 -5.88
C ASP A 541 -17.15 -2.41 -5.11
N VAL A 542 -18.24 -2.49 -4.34
CA VAL A 542 -18.66 -3.75 -3.72
C VAL A 542 -19.50 -4.48 -4.73
N GLU A 543 -18.94 -5.54 -5.32
CA GLU A 543 -19.73 -6.56 -5.97
C GLU A 543 -20.60 -7.20 -4.90
N VAL A 544 -21.81 -6.69 -4.73
CA VAL A 544 -22.87 -7.45 -4.05
C VAL A 544 -23.02 -8.70 -4.91
N PRO A 545 -22.85 -9.92 -4.36
CA PRO A 545 -23.15 -11.11 -5.11
C PRO A 545 -24.65 -11.07 -5.39
N VAL A 546 -25.00 -10.54 -6.57
CA VAL A 546 -26.31 -10.68 -7.14
C VAL A 546 -26.40 -12.16 -7.45
N ALA A 547 -26.94 -12.94 -6.51
CA ALA A 547 -27.47 -14.25 -6.85
C ALA A 547 -28.29 -14.03 -8.13
N PRO A 548 -28.04 -14.79 -9.22
CA PRO A 548 -28.56 -14.45 -10.53
C PRO A 548 -30.06 -14.21 -10.40
N LEU A 549 -30.45 -12.92 -10.55
CA LEU A 549 -31.84 -12.51 -10.49
C LEU A 549 -32.59 -13.37 -11.50
N ASN A 550 -33.60 -14.09 -11.03
CA ASN A 550 -34.40 -14.93 -11.91
C ASN A 550 -34.99 -14.03 -13.01
N LEU A 551 -35.15 -14.55 -14.22
CA LEU A 551 -35.64 -13.81 -15.39
C LEU A 551 -36.96 -13.04 -15.11
N LEU A 552 -37.77 -13.56 -14.19
CA LEU A 552 -38.99 -12.94 -13.67
C LEU A 552 -38.74 -11.66 -12.85
N GLU A 553 -37.65 -11.60 -12.08
CA GLU A 553 -37.26 -10.41 -11.30
C GLU A 553 -36.69 -9.31 -12.21
N ARG A 554 -36.01 -9.66 -13.31
CA ARG A 554 -35.60 -8.69 -14.34
C ARG A 554 -36.80 -8.07 -15.04
N PHE A 555 -37.78 -8.89 -15.42
CA PHE A 555 -39.03 -8.45 -16.04
C PHE A 555 -39.84 -7.53 -15.13
N LEU A 556 -39.86 -7.81 -13.81
CA LEU A 556 -40.50 -6.95 -12.82
C LEU A 556 -39.76 -5.63 -12.62
N LEU A 557 -38.42 -5.64 -12.67
CA LEU A 557 -37.60 -4.41 -12.61
C LEU A 557 -37.82 -3.52 -13.84
N GLU A 558 -37.87 -4.11 -15.03
CA GLU A 558 -38.17 -3.40 -16.28
C GLU A 558 -39.57 -2.75 -16.22
N ASN A 559 -40.58 -3.50 -15.76
CA ASN A 559 -41.93 -2.99 -15.58
C ASN A 559 -42.05 -1.94 -14.46
N MET A 560 -41.20 -2.00 -13.42
CA MET A 560 -41.17 -1.00 -12.34
C MET A 560 -40.45 0.29 -12.77
N MET A 561 -39.42 0.19 -13.61
CA MET A 561 -38.75 1.34 -14.21
C MET A 561 -39.64 2.08 -15.21
N GLU A 562 -40.54 1.36 -15.90
CA GLU A 562 -41.54 1.96 -16.80
C GLU A 562 -42.70 2.65 -16.07
N GLN A 563 -42.95 2.35 -14.79
CA GLN A 563 -44.06 2.94 -14.03
C GLN A 563 -43.75 4.32 -13.40
N GLU A 564 -42.51 4.81 -13.47
CA GLU A 564 -42.14 6.14 -12.95
C GLU A 564 -42.28 7.29 -13.97
N GLU A 565 -42.69 7.04 -15.23
CA GLU A 565 -43.07 8.12 -16.16
C GLU A 565 -44.58 8.45 -16.07
N PRO A 566 -44.97 9.66 -15.62
CA PRO A 566 -46.37 10.06 -15.68
C PRO A 566 -46.79 10.27 -17.14
N ALA A 567 -47.91 9.66 -17.50
CA ALA A 567 -48.55 9.67 -18.81
C ALA A 567 -48.55 11.05 -19.50
N LYS A 568 -47.73 11.19 -20.54
CA LYS A 568 -47.98 12.09 -21.68
C LYS A 568 -47.90 11.29 -22.99
N GLN A 569 -48.90 10.44 -23.22
CA GLN A 569 -49.18 9.90 -24.54
C GLN A 569 -50.53 10.45 -25.06
N HIS A 570 -50.48 11.61 -25.71
CA HIS A 570 -51.41 11.90 -26.80
C HIS A 570 -50.83 12.92 -27.79
N ASN A 571 -50.02 12.42 -28.73
CA ASN A 571 -49.97 12.79 -30.15
C ASN A 571 -48.60 12.43 -30.72
N LYS A 572 -48.45 11.19 -31.20
CA LYS A 572 -47.42 10.83 -32.16
C LYS A 572 -48.09 10.14 -33.36
N LYS A 573 -48.62 10.97 -34.25
CA LYS A 573 -48.68 10.66 -35.69
C LYS A 573 -47.84 11.71 -36.39
N MET A 574 -46.98 11.22 -37.30
CA MET A 574 -46.04 11.95 -38.15
C MET A 574 -44.76 12.45 -37.48
N ALA A 575 -43.67 11.71 -37.72
CA ALA A 575 -42.49 12.19 -38.48
C ALA A 575 -41.33 11.23 -38.22
N SER A 576 -41.28 10.17 -39.03
CA SER A 576 -40.01 9.55 -39.42
C SER A 576 -39.25 10.53 -40.31
N SER A 577 -37.91 10.56 -40.19
CA SER A 577 -36.95 11.35 -40.97
C SER A 577 -36.60 12.71 -40.37
N GLU A 578 -35.45 12.81 -39.68
CA GLU A 578 -34.33 13.69 -40.05
C GLU A 578 -33.25 13.76 -38.95
N ASN A 579 -31.99 13.65 -39.39
CA ASN A 579 -30.73 14.09 -38.76
C ASN A 579 -30.24 13.31 -37.52
N SER A 580 -29.16 12.51 -37.54
CA SER A 580 -27.86 12.61 -38.23
C SER A 580 -27.18 13.97 -38.08
N SER A 581 -26.94 14.42 -36.85
CA SER A 581 -25.81 15.31 -36.47
C SER A 581 -25.99 15.80 -35.03
N LEU A 582 -25.30 15.18 -34.07
CA LEU A 582 -24.99 15.78 -32.76
C LEU A 582 -23.90 14.96 -32.03
N HIS A 583 -22.82 14.66 -32.74
CA HIS A 583 -21.52 14.37 -32.12
C HIS A 583 -20.78 15.70 -31.92
N ALA A 584 -21.22 16.50 -30.95
CA ALA A 584 -20.48 17.66 -30.45
C ALA A 584 -21.12 18.16 -29.15
N PHE A 585 -20.87 17.48 -28.03
CA PHE A 585 -20.94 18.15 -26.73
C PHE A 585 -19.51 18.33 -26.22
N ALA A 586 -19.08 19.58 -26.27
CA ALA A 586 -17.83 20.06 -25.75
C ALA A 586 -17.69 19.67 -24.27
N ARG A 587 -16.50 19.15 -23.92
CA ARG A 587 -16.07 18.94 -22.54
C ARG A 587 -16.21 20.26 -21.77
N PRO A 588 -16.93 20.32 -20.64
CA PRO A 588 -16.85 21.47 -19.77
C PRO A 588 -15.43 21.55 -19.19
N SER A 589 -14.89 22.76 -19.25
CA SER A 589 -13.57 23.23 -18.80
C SER A 589 -13.10 22.63 -17.47
N GLN A 590 -11.80 22.29 -17.43
CA GLN A 590 -10.96 21.78 -16.33
C GLN A 590 -10.88 22.69 -15.07
N ALA A 591 -11.81 23.64 -14.89
CA ALA A 591 -11.81 24.60 -13.79
C ALA A 591 -12.68 24.16 -12.60
N VAL A 592 -13.70 23.32 -12.81
CA VAL A 592 -14.73 23.03 -11.78
C VAL A 592 -14.25 21.96 -10.78
N THR A 593 -13.32 21.09 -11.16
CA THR A 593 -12.76 20.06 -10.27
C THR A 593 -11.79 20.63 -9.21
N LYS A 594 -11.32 21.88 -9.38
CA LYS A 594 -10.30 22.50 -8.51
C LYS A 594 -10.79 22.90 -7.11
N VAL A 595 -12.10 22.91 -6.85
CA VAL A 595 -12.64 23.40 -5.56
C VAL A 595 -12.72 22.29 -4.50
N CYS A 596 -12.73 21.01 -4.89
CA CYS A 596 -12.90 19.91 -3.94
C CYS A 596 -11.65 19.52 -3.13
N VAL A 597 -10.45 19.93 -3.56
CA VAL A 597 -9.18 19.50 -2.92
C VAL A 597 -8.64 20.51 -1.89
N TYR A 598 -9.04 21.79 -1.98
CA TYR A 598 -8.43 22.87 -1.17
C TYR A 598 -9.32 23.44 -0.06
N ALA A 599 -10.59 23.05 0.03
CA ALA A 599 -11.52 23.67 0.99
C ALA A 599 -11.40 23.14 2.44
N GLY A 600 -10.42 22.28 2.74
CA GLY A 600 -10.18 21.72 4.07
C GLY A 600 -8.91 22.21 4.79
N PHE A 601 -8.20 23.22 4.25
CA PHE A 601 -6.88 23.61 4.77
C PHE A 601 -6.70 25.08 5.20
N ASP A 602 -7.75 25.90 5.21
CA ASP A 602 -7.67 27.30 5.69
C ASP A 602 -8.61 27.53 6.88
N ASP A 603 -8.35 26.90 8.02
CA ASP A 603 -8.98 27.26 9.31
C ASP A 603 -7.96 27.61 10.41
N ASP A 604 -6.67 27.75 10.10
CA ASP A 604 -5.65 28.27 11.02
C ASP A 604 -4.98 29.53 10.43
N ASP A 605 -5.73 30.64 10.43
CA ASP A 605 -5.17 32.00 10.43
C ASP A 605 -5.72 32.75 11.66
N LYS A 606 -4.94 32.72 12.73
CA LYS A 606 -4.92 33.74 13.79
C LYS A 606 -3.50 33.96 14.29
#